data_AF-A0A8K0JBQ0-F1
#
_entry.id   AF-A0A8K0JBQ0-F1
#
_cell.length_a   1.000
_cell.length_b   1.000
_cell.length_c   1.000
_cell.angle_alpha   90.00
_cell.angle_beta   90.00
_cell.angle_gamma   90.00
#
_symmetry.space_group_name_H-M   'P 1'
#
loop_
_entity.id
_entity.type
_entity.pdbx_description
1 polymer ?
#
loop_
_entity_poly.entity_id
_entity_poly.type
_entity_poly.pdbx_seq_one_letter_code
_entity_poly.pdbx_strand_id
1 'polypeptide(L)'
;MSLVVDEFKSHETIRIAKIAGRYLVFDPDAVAFLRRCEHINGTLVGTTPQQPTQNVFLGLPVELRPEEVDILLHKKSAHVVDDADAHNAALQADRNAAFRRRYIASLRNNKQAARYTLSQKSASKTTGKVVCLESNCQDVNSPHPERRDESHIMSMEGKPINRENQSASVGPLAVTPVSSVTLVASASEPNAAFRAVNPTLCDLLKSRGHYTTPGLRFGSRYSVYPGDPLRFHAHFMANEYYWEEQIPILDIVGGGRLATAVKKAFLIGGHDASKGSDLDSIQTYSIEWAAM
;
A
#
# COMPACT_ATOMS: atom_id res chain seq x y z
N MET A 1 -2.27 22.37 12.90
CA MET A 1 -2.11 21.30 11.89
C MET A 1 -0.94 20.39 12.31
N SER A 2 -1.00 19.78 13.51
CA SER A 2 0.18 19.16 14.14
C SER A 2 -0.16 18.02 15.12
N LEU A 3 -1.28 17.32 14.92
CA LEU A 3 -1.80 16.29 15.84
C LEU A 3 -1.99 14.91 15.19
N VAL A 4 -1.47 14.72 13.96
CA VAL A 4 -1.61 13.48 13.18
C VAL A 4 -0.25 12.77 12.99
N VAL A 5 0.83 13.39 13.45
CA VAL A 5 2.20 12.86 13.30
C VAL A 5 2.57 11.90 14.45
N ASP A 6 2.10 12.18 15.67
CA ASP A 6 2.52 11.47 16.89
C ASP A 6 1.96 10.04 17.05
N GLU A 7 0.90 9.64 16.32
CA GLU A 7 0.37 8.27 16.41
C GLU A 7 1.25 7.23 15.69
N PHE A 8 2.08 7.65 14.73
CA PHE A 8 3.07 6.78 14.11
C PHE A 8 4.32 6.69 15.00
N LYS A 9 4.23 5.83 16.03
CA LYS A 9 5.38 5.36 16.82
C LYS A 9 6.58 5.11 15.91
N SER A 10 7.71 5.73 16.27
CA SER A 10 9.05 5.57 15.69
C SER A 10 9.23 4.27 14.89
N HIS A 11 8.93 4.31 13.58
CA HIS A 11 8.94 3.11 12.76
C HIS A 11 10.39 2.65 12.58
N GLU A 12 10.64 1.37 12.89
CA GLU A 12 11.85 0.68 12.46
C GLU A 12 11.93 0.77 10.92
N THR A 13 13.10 1.09 10.38
CA THR A 13 13.27 1.44 8.95
C THR A 13 12.64 0.39 8.04
N ILE A 14 11.85 0.83 7.06
CA ILE A 14 11.03 -0.06 6.24
C ILE A 14 11.90 -1.06 5.47
N ARG A 15 11.65 -2.36 5.67
CA ARG A 15 12.27 -3.44 4.90
C ARG A 15 11.64 -3.51 3.51
N ILE A 16 12.45 -3.24 2.48
CA ILE A 16 12.10 -3.46 1.07
C ILE A 16 12.77 -4.76 0.62
N ALA A 17 11.98 -5.77 0.25
CA ALA A 17 12.50 -7.05 -0.24
C ALA A 17 12.79 -6.97 -1.75
N LYS A 18 14.05 -7.11 -2.12
CA LYS A 18 14.50 -7.23 -3.51
C LYS A 18 14.38 -8.69 -3.94
N ILE A 19 13.47 -8.95 -4.88
CA ILE A 19 13.13 -10.30 -5.38
C ILE A 19 13.11 -10.26 -6.91
N ALA A 20 13.97 -11.05 -7.55
CA ALA A 20 14.07 -11.14 -9.02
C ALA A 20 14.15 -9.77 -9.75
N GLY A 21 14.88 -8.81 -9.17
CA GLY A 21 15.04 -7.45 -9.71
C GLY A 21 13.89 -6.48 -9.41
N ARG A 22 12.84 -6.93 -8.71
CA ARG A 22 11.68 -6.13 -8.28
C ARG A 22 11.79 -5.77 -6.80
N TYR A 23 11.23 -4.65 -6.40
CA TYR A 23 11.26 -4.15 -5.02
C TYR A 23 9.87 -4.27 -4.38
N LEU A 24 9.72 -5.17 -3.40
CA LEU A 24 8.43 -5.55 -2.85
C LEU A 24 8.35 -5.23 -1.35
N VAL A 25 7.24 -4.59 -0.93
CA VAL A 25 6.91 -4.35 0.47
C VAL A 25 5.68 -5.19 0.83
N PHE A 26 5.86 -6.12 1.77
CA PHE A 26 4.84 -7.09 2.20
C PHE A 26 4.08 -6.65 3.46
N ASP A 27 4.65 -5.75 4.26
CA ASP A 27 4.07 -5.31 5.52
C ASP A 27 2.97 -4.24 5.32
N PRO A 28 1.72 -4.45 5.80
CA PRO A 28 0.65 -3.47 5.68
C PRO A 28 0.96 -2.15 6.39
N ASP A 29 1.66 -2.17 7.52
CA ASP A 29 1.90 -0.96 8.33
C ASP A 29 2.97 -0.08 7.68
N ALA A 30 4.06 -0.67 7.17
CA ALA A 30 5.02 0.00 6.29
C ALA A 30 4.35 0.59 5.03
N VAL A 31 3.44 -0.14 4.36
CA VAL A 31 2.71 0.38 3.20
C VAL A 31 1.79 1.56 3.59
N ALA A 32 1.16 1.51 4.77
CA ALA A 32 0.38 2.62 5.29
C ALA A 32 1.26 3.86 5.59
N PHE A 33 2.47 3.66 6.12
CA PHE A 33 3.45 4.72 6.34
C PHE A 33 3.92 5.35 5.01
N LEU A 34 4.36 4.53 4.04
CA LEU A 34 4.81 5.02 2.71
C LEU A 34 3.75 5.91 2.05
N ARG A 35 2.49 5.51 2.14
CA ARG A 35 1.37 6.26 1.57
C ARG A 35 1.12 7.59 2.28
N ARG A 36 1.12 7.59 3.63
CA ARG A 36 0.71 8.75 4.45
C ARG A 36 1.84 9.76 4.71
N CYS A 37 3.08 9.29 4.79
CA CYS A 37 4.23 10.08 5.23
C CYS A 37 5.24 10.34 4.10
N GLU A 38 5.37 9.42 3.14
CA GLU A 38 6.36 9.52 2.04
C GLU A 38 5.72 9.83 0.67
N HIS A 39 4.39 9.92 0.60
CA HIS A 39 3.62 10.13 -0.64
C HIS A 39 3.90 9.08 -1.73
N ILE A 40 4.25 7.86 -1.31
CA ILE A 40 4.60 6.72 -2.17
C ILE A 40 3.47 5.69 -2.12
N ASN A 41 2.87 5.43 -3.27
CA ASN A 41 1.79 4.44 -3.42
C ASN A 41 2.31 3.06 -3.84
N GLY A 42 3.40 3.04 -4.62
CA GLY A 42 3.79 1.89 -5.43
C GLY A 42 2.66 1.37 -6.34
N THR A 43 2.72 0.08 -6.67
CA THR A 43 1.66 -0.66 -7.38
C THR A 43 1.34 -1.93 -6.60
N LEU A 44 0.06 -2.22 -6.31
CA LEU A 44 -0.33 -3.49 -5.68
C LEU A 44 -0.23 -4.62 -6.71
N VAL A 45 0.45 -5.73 -6.36
CA VAL A 45 0.74 -6.82 -7.31
C VAL A 45 0.36 -8.23 -6.82
N GLY A 46 -0.10 -8.38 -5.57
CA GLY A 46 -0.56 -9.68 -5.05
C GLY A 46 -2.05 -9.93 -5.30
N THR A 47 -2.48 -11.19 -5.15
CA THR A 47 -3.90 -11.58 -5.19
C THR A 47 -4.57 -11.37 -3.83
N THR A 48 -5.86 -11.03 -3.78
CA THR A 48 -6.59 -10.98 -2.51
C THR A 48 -6.81 -12.40 -1.93
N PRO A 49 -6.49 -12.67 -0.64
CA PRO A 49 -6.62 -14.01 -0.07
C PRO A 49 -8.04 -14.59 -0.04
N GLN A 50 -9.07 -13.74 -0.16
CA GLN A 50 -10.48 -14.15 -0.18
C GLN A 50 -10.97 -14.50 -1.58
N GLN A 51 -10.33 -13.99 -2.64
CA GLN A 51 -10.73 -14.19 -4.04
C GLN A 51 -9.47 -14.37 -4.92
N PRO A 52 -8.70 -15.46 -4.75
CA PRO A 52 -7.38 -15.63 -5.39
C PRO A 52 -7.41 -15.72 -6.92
N THR A 53 -8.59 -15.96 -7.52
CA THR A 53 -8.79 -15.96 -8.98
C THR A 53 -9.21 -14.59 -9.54
N GLN A 54 -9.31 -13.55 -8.69
CA GLN A 54 -9.75 -12.22 -9.10
C GLN A 54 -8.55 -11.28 -9.30
N ASN A 55 -8.21 -10.99 -10.56
CA ASN A 55 -7.14 -10.06 -10.92
C ASN A 55 -7.61 -8.59 -11.08
N VAL A 56 -8.83 -8.26 -10.62
CA VAL A 56 -9.42 -6.91 -10.73
C VAL A 56 -9.02 -6.03 -9.54
N PHE A 57 -8.94 -6.61 -8.34
CA PHE A 57 -8.42 -5.94 -7.14
C PHE A 57 -7.16 -6.66 -6.67
N LEU A 58 -6.03 -6.00 -6.82
CA LEU A 58 -4.74 -6.50 -6.34
C LEU A 58 -4.49 -6.02 -4.90
N GLY A 59 -3.81 -6.85 -4.12
CA GLY A 59 -3.41 -6.61 -2.74
C GLY A 59 -1.90 -6.64 -2.55
N LEU A 60 -1.47 -6.82 -1.30
CA LEU A 60 -0.05 -6.92 -0.93
C LEU A 60 0.62 -8.13 -1.60
N PRO A 61 1.90 -8.02 -2.00
CA PRO A 61 2.81 -6.90 -1.76
C PRO A 61 2.54 -5.67 -2.65
N VAL A 62 3.06 -4.52 -2.19
CA VAL A 62 3.26 -3.34 -3.04
C VAL A 62 4.62 -3.45 -3.72
N GLU A 63 4.64 -3.30 -5.03
CA GLU A 63 5.85 -3.06 -5.82
C GLU A 63 6.21 -1.57 -5.82
N LEU A 64 7.47 -1.27 -5.51
CA LEU A 64 8.07 0.05 -5.61
C LEU A 64 8.93 0.15 -6.87
N ARG A 65 8.93 1.34 -7.48
CA ARG A 65 9.80 1.65 -8.63
C ARG A 65 11.23 1.94 -8.14
N PRO A 66 12.29 1.65 -8.92
CA PRO A 66 13.67 1.97 -8.53
C PRO A 66 13.85 3.41 -8.07
N GLU A 67 13.23 4.38 -8.75
CA GLU A 67 13.26 5.80 -8.37
C GLU A 67 12.67 6.06 -6.97
N GLU A 68 11.59 5.37 -6.60
CA GLU A 68 10.98 5.49 -5.27
C GLU A 68 11.82 4.83 -4.17
N VAL A 69 12.59 3.79 -4.52
CA VAL A 69 13.48 3.10 -3.58
C VAL A 69 14.72 3.93 -3.28
N ASP A 70 15.34 4.57 -4.27
CA ASP A 70 16.52 5.42 -4.05
C ASP A 70 16.18 6.66 -3.19
N ILE A 71 14.99 7.26 -3.39
CA ILE A 71 14.44 8.32 -2.52
C ILE A 71 14.33 7.86 -1.06
N LEU A 72 13.80 6.66 -0.81
CA LEU A 72 13.60 6.11 0.53
C LEU A 72 14.94 5.73 1.21
N LEU A 73 15.91 5.25 0.44
CA LEU A 73 17.28 4.99 0.89
C LEU A 73 18.01 6.30 1.25
N HIS A 74 17.90 7.34 0.41
CA HIS A 74 18.54 8.64 0.65
C HIS A 74 17.97 9.33 1.92
N LYS A 75 16.65 9.26 2.13
CA LYS A 75 15.99 9.69 3.38
C LYS A 75 16.33 8.84 4.60
N LYS A 76 16.85 7.62 4.40
CA LYS A 76 17.05 6.57 5.42
C LYS A 76 15.75 6.07 6.07
N SER A 77 14.61 6.30 5.43
CA SER A 77 13.29 5.80 5.86
C SER A 77 13.12 4.29 5.63
N ALA A 78 13.90 3.72 4.70
CA ALA A 78 13.87 2.32 4.33
C ALA A 78 15.29 1.74 4.14
N HIS A 79 15.36 0.41 4.11
CA HIS A 79 16.54 -0.35 3.70
C HIS A 79 16.13 -1.47 2.73
N VAL A 80 16.99 -1.77 1.76
CA VAL A 80 16.79 -2.88 0.81
C VAL A 80 17.47 -4.13 1.33
N VAL A 81 16.76 -5.27 1.26
CA VAL A 81 17.29 -6.60 1.57
C VAL A 81 17.14 -7.48 0.34
N ASP A 82 18.22 -8.11 -0.12
CA ASP A 82 18.11 -9.17 -1.12
C ASP A 82 17.53 -10.43 -0.45
N ASP A 83 16.31 -10.80 -0.83
CA ASP A 83 15.54 -11.77 -0.07
C ASP A 83 16.08 -13.20 -0.26
N ALA A 84 16.74 -13.48 -1.38
CA ALA A 84 17.39 -14.77 -1.63
C ALA A 84 18.57 -14.98 -0.67
N ASP A 85 19.44 -13.99 -0.53
CA ASP A 85 20.59 -14.05 0.39
C ASP A 85 20.14 -14.03 1.86
N ALA A 86 19.14 -13.21 2.20
CA ALA A 86 18.57 -13.19 3.55
C ALA A 86 17.89 -14.51 3.92
N HIS A 87 17.20 -15.16 2.97
CA HIS A 87 16.60 -16.48 3.17
C HIS A 87 17.68 -17.56 3.36
N ASN A 88 18.72 -17.55 2.52
CA ASN A 88 19.87 -18.45 2.64
C ASN A 88 20.56 -18.28 4.00
N ALA A 89 20.80 -17.05 4.45
CA ALA A 89 21.38 -16.75 5.76
C ALA A 89 20.49 -17.25 6.91
N ALA A 90 19.18 -17.05 6.83
CA ALA A 90 18.22 -17.54 7.83
C ALA A 90 18.17 -19.08 7.90
N LEU A 91 18.23 -19.78 6.75
CA LEU A 91 18.31 -21.24 6.70
C LEU A 91 19.60 -21.80 7.33
N GLN A 92 20.74 -21.11 7.18
CA GLN A 92 21.95 -21.48 7.91
C GLN A 92 21.83 -21.16 9.42
N ALA A 93 21.11 -20.09 9.79
CA ALA A 93 20.93 -19.68 11.18
C ALA A 93 20.01 -20.61 12.01
N ASP A 94 18.96 -21.23 11.44
CA ASP A 94 18.10 -22.17 12.19
C ASP A 94 18.85 -23.47 12.60
N ARG A 95 20.01 -23.76 11.98
CA ARG A 95 20.92 -24.81 12.46
C ARG A 95 21.41 -24.56 13.90
N ASN A 96 21.37 -23.30 14.36
CA ASN A 96 21.66 -22.95 15.75
C ASN A 96 20.46 -23.24 16.66
N ALA A 97 20.61 -24.23 17.55
CA ALA A 97 19.58 -24.64 18.50
C ALA A 97 19.05 -23.50 19.41
N ALA A 98 19.83 -22.43 19.66
CA ALA A 98 19.37 -21.27 20.40
C ALA A 98 18.36 -20.42 19.61
N PHE A 99 18.53 -20.32 18.28
CA PHE A 99 17.65 -19.58 17.38
C PHE A 99 16.29 -20.28 17.28
N ARG A 100 16.31 -21.59 16.99
CA ARG A 100 15.14 -22.47 16.93
C ARG A 100 14.29 -22.44 18.22
N ARG A 101 14.92 -22.34 19.40
CA ARG A 101 14.23 -22.16 20.69
C ARG A 101 13.46 -20.83 20.77
N ARG A 102 14.07 -19.71 20.34
CA ARG A 102 13.43 -18.38 20.31
C ARG A 102 12.22 -18.37 19.37
N TYR A 103 12.35 -18.97 18.19
CA TYR A 103 11.24 -19.12 17.24
C TYR A 103 10.07 -19.93 17.82
N ILE A 104 10.34 -21.10 18.42
CA ILE A 104 9.30 -21.92 19.06
C ILE A 104 8.60 -21.17 20.20
N ALA A 105 9.30 -20.31 20.94
CA ALA A 105 8.69 -19.43 21.94
C ALA A 105 7.78 -18.36 21.28
N SER A 106 8.24 -17.70 20.21
CA SER A 106 7.43 -16.74 19.44
C SER A 106 6.13 -17.36 18.92
N LEU A 107 6.18 -18.56 18.33
CA LEU A 107 4.99 -19.30 17.88
C LEU A 107 4.00 -19.59 19.03
N ARG A 108 4.50 -19.97 20.21
CA ARG A 108 3.67 -20.23 21.40
C ARG A 108 2.97 -18.96 21.87
N ASN A 109 3.68 -17.83 21.93
CA ASN A 109 3.13 -16.54 22.33
C ASN A 109 2.08 -16.05 21.32
N ASN A 110 2.37 -16.12 20.02
CA ASN A 110 1.44 -15.73 18.95
C ASN A 110 0.15 -16.56 19.01
N LYS A 111 0.25 -17.87 19.27
CA LYS A 111 -0.90 -18.76 19.48
C LYS A 111 -1.72 -18.39 20.71
N GLN A 112 -1.08 -18.01 21.81
CA GLN A 112 -1.78 -17.57 23.04
C GLN A 112 -2.54 -16.25 22.79
N ALA A 113 -1.87 -15.27 22.18
CA ALA A 113 -2.49 -13.99 21.81
C ALA A 113 -3.69 -14.20 20.87
N ALA A 114 -3.53 -14.97 19.79
CA ALA A 114 -4.61 -15.28 18.86
C ALA A 114 -5.82 -15.96 19.54
N ARG A 115 -5.58 -16.91 20.46
CA ARG A 115 -6.64 -17.53 21.27
C ARG A 115 -7.38 -16.52 22.15
N TYR A 116 -6.65 -15.62 22.81
CA TYR A 116 -7.22 -14.58 23.66
C TYR A 116 -8.09 -13.59 22.87
N THR A 117 -7.61 -13.13 21.71
CA THR A 117 -8.39 -12.27 20.79
C THR A 117 -9.63 -13.00 20.25
N LEU A 118 -9.54 -14.29 19.96
CA LEU A 118 -10.70 -15.10 19.56
C LEU A 118 -11.73 -15.21 20.69
N SER A 119 -11.31 -15.49 21.93
CA SER A 119 -12.24 -15.60 23.07
C SER A 119 -12.93 -14.28 23.40
N GLN A 120 -12.23 -13.13 23.30
CA GLN A 120 -12.87 -11.82 23.41
C GLN A 120 -13.87 -11.55 22.28
N LYS A 121 -13.53 -11.91 21.03
CA LYS A 121 -14.42 -11.75 19.87
C LYS A 121 -15.64 -12.68 19.90
N SER A 122 -15.59 -13.82 20.59
CA SER A 122 -16.79 -14.62 20.87
C SER A 122 -17.62 -14.02 22.01
N ALA A 123 -16.99 -13.57 23.12
CA ALA A 123 -17.72 -13.01 24.26
C ALA A 123 -18.53 -11.76 23.87
N SER A 124 -17.89 -10.80 23.19
CA SER A 124 -18.55 -9.57 22.71
C SER A 124 -19.70 -9.83 21.72
N LYS A 125 -19.61 -10.87 20.88
CA LYS A 125 -20.70 -11.30 20.00
C LYS A 125 -21.90 -11.87 20.76
N THR A 126 -21.68 -12.53 21.90
CA THR A 126 -22.76 -13.02 22.77
C THR A 126 -23.45 -11.84 23.45
N THR A 127 -22.68 -10.94 24.10
CA THR A 127 -23.25 -9.75 24.78
C THR A 127 -24.02 -8.86 23.82
N GLY A 128 -23.49 -8.62 22.61
CA GLY A 128 -24.16 -7.81 21.58
C GLY A 128 -25.47 -8.40 21.03
N LYS A 129 -25.79 -9.67 21.31
CA LYS A 129 -27.11 -10.26 20.99
C LYS A 129 -28.12 -10.14 22.13
N VAL A 130 -27.69 -10.12 23.38
CA VAL A 130 -28.59 -10.03 24.56
C VAL A 130 -29.29 -8.67 24.62
N VAL A 131 -28.54 -7.59 24.36
CA VAL A 131 -29.05 -6.20 24.40
C VAL A 131 -30.20 -5.93 23.42
N CYS A 132 -30.43 -6.81 22.43
CA CYS A 132 -31.50 -6.66 21.43
C CYS A 132 -32.76 -7.49 21.75
N LEU A 133 -32.86 -8.13 22.92
CA LEU A 133 -33.93 -9.08 23.26
C LEU A 133 -34.72 -8.76 24.55
N GLU A 134 -34.34 -7.75 25.33
CA GLU A 134 -34.92 -7.47 26.66
C GLU A 134 -35.89 -6.27 26.69
N SER A 135 -36.48 -5.89 25.54
CA SER A 135 -37.29 -4.66 25.43
C SER A 135 -38.63 -4.82 24.70
N ASN A 136 -39.49 -5.75 25.11
CA ASN A 136 -40.93 -5.61 24.88
C ASN A 136 -41.81 -6.42 25.86
N CYS A 137 -42.69 -5.74 26.61
CA CYS A 137 -43.78 -6.31 27.42
C CYS A 137 -44.88 -5.25 27.67
N GLN A 138 -46.07 -5.44 27.07
CA GLN A 138 -47.40 -4.89 27.47
C GLN A 138 -47.64 -3.36 27.36
N ASP A 139 -48.87 -2.80 27.28
CA ASP A 139 -50.15 -3.12 26.57
C ASP A 139 -51.24 -2.09 27.03
N VAL A 140 -52.34 -1.70 26.35
CA VAL A 140 -52.93 -1.87 24.99
C VAL A 140 -53.70 -0.57 24.63
N ASN A 141 -53.83 -0.15 23.36
CA ASN A 141 -55.10 0.30 22.70
C ASN A 141 -54.94 0.97 21.30
N SER A 142 -56.07 1.18 20.60
CA SER A 142 -56.24 1.54 19.18
C SER A 142 -57.37 2.60 18.98
N PRO A 143 -57.55 3.30 17.83
CA PRO A 143 -57.78 2.68 16.51
C PRO A 143 -57.28 3.40 15.20
N HIS A 144 -57.50 2.69 14.09
CA HIS A 144 -57.35 2.95 12.64
C HIS A 144 -58.19 4.14 12.04
N PRO A 145 -58.14 4.43 10.71
CA PRO A 145 -57.14 4.12 9.65
C PRO A 145 -56.82 5.30 8.65
N GLU A 146 -55.81 5.18 7.78
CA GLU A 146 -55.94 5.29 6.29
C GLU A 146 -54.64 4.93 5.52
N ARG A 147 -54.58 5.09 4.18
CA ARG A 147 -53.68 4.37 3.25
C ARG A 147 -52.72 5.27 2.43
N ARG A 148 -51.50 4.77 2.13
CA ARG A 148 -51.00 4.36 0.77
C ARG A 148 -49.46 4.17 0.70
N ASP A 149 -49.06 3.09 0.04
CA ASP A 149 -48.10 2.91 -1.07
C ASP A 149 -46.96 3.96 -1.27
N GLU A 150 -45.71 3.63 -1.65
CA GLU A 150 -44.98 2.35 -1.77
C GLU A 150 -43.47 2.62 -1.96
N SER A 151 -42.59 1.66 -1.62
CA SER A 151 -41.34 1.37 -2.39
C SER A 151 -40.56 0.19 -1.80
N HIS A 152 -40.10 -0.74 -2.65
CA HIS A 152 -39.29 -1.88 -2.24
C HIS A 152 -37.82 -1.51 -1.96
N ILE A 153 -37.28 -2.01 -0.84
CA ILE A 153 -35.85 -2.33 -0.70
C ILE A 153 -35.76 -3.82 -0.37
N MET A 154 -35.14 -4.61 -1.25
CA MET A 154 -35.06 -6.07 -1.09
C MET A 154 -33.95 -6.46 -0.10
N SER A 155 -34.32 -6.66 1.17
CA SER A 155 -33.45 -7.30 2.16
C SER A 155 -33.31 -8.80 1.88
N MET A 156 -32.18 -9.21 1.31
CA MET A 156 -31.82 -10.63 1.15
C MET A 156 -31.34 -11.22 2.49
N GLU A 157 -32.28 -11.62 3.34
CA GLU A 157 -31.99 -12.32 4.59
C GLU A 157 -31.51 -13.76 4.35
N GLY A 158 -30.19 -13.93 4.27
CA GLY A 158 -29.55 -15.25 4.30
C GLY A 158 -29.76 -15.94 5.65
N LYS A 159 -30.68 -16.90 5.71
CA LYS A 159 -30.96 -17.70 6.93
C LYS A 159 -29.65 -18.24 7.55
N PRO A 160 -29.45 -18.11 8.88
CA PRO A 160 -28.27 -18.66 9.54
C PRO A 160 -28.35 -20.20 9.54
N ILE A 161 -27.50 -20.84 8.73
CA ILE A 161 -27.34 -22.30 8.77
C ILE A 161 -26.71 -22.66 10.11
N ASN A 162 -27.46 -23.38 10.95
CA ASN A 162 -26.96 -23.84 12.24
C ASN A 162 -25.91 -24.95 12.03
N ARG A 163 -24.63 -24.60 12.19
CA ARG A 163 -23.50 -25.53 12.23
C ARG A 163 -22.87 -25.53 13.62
N GLU A 164 -23.57 -26.15 14.56
CA GLU A 164 -22.93 -26.68 15.76
C GLU A 164 -21.91 -27.77 15.39
N ASN A 165 -20.93 -28.00 16.27
CA ASN A 165 -20.09 -29.19 16.29
C ASN A 165 -19.30 -29.53 15.00
N GLN A 166 -18.61 -28.53 14.45
CA GLN A 166 -17.23 -28.78 13.99
C GLN A 166 -16.25 -27.83 14.70
N SER A 167 -15.99 -28.15 15.97
CA SER A 167 -14.76 -27.78 16.67
C SER A 167 -13.58 -28.50 16.01
N ALA A 168 -13.19 -28.03 14.82
CA ALA A 168 -12.02 -28.54 14.11
C ALA A 168 -10.83 -28.58 15.08
N SER A 169 -10.16 -29.72 15.16
CA SER A 169 -9.00 -29.96 16.02
C SER A 169 -7.77 -29.26 15.47
N VAL A 170 -7.84 -27.92 15.39
CA VAL A 170 -6.80 -27.01 14.90
C VAL A 170 -5.49 -27.36 15.58
N GLY A 171 -4.60 -28.01 14.81
CA GLY A 171 -3.39 -28.63 15.32
C GLY A 171 -2.50 -27.63 16.07
N PRO A 172 -1.62 -28.11 16.98
CA PRO A 172 -1.01 -27.26 17.99
C PRO A 172 -0.14 -26.09 17.49
N LEU A 173 0.10 -25.95 16.19
CA LEU A 173 0.83 -24.84 15.55
C LEU A 173 0.00 -24.01 14.54
N ALA A 174 -1.27 -24.33 14.27
CA ALA A 174 -2.03 -23.81 13.12
C ALA A 174 -2.54 -22.35 13.23
N VAL A 175 -1.75 -21.47 13.85
CA VAL A 175 -1.80 -20.01 13.64
C VAL A 175 -0.62 -19.65 12.74
N THR A 176 -0.83 -19.64 11.43
CA THR A 176 0.16 -19.14 10.48
C THR A 176 0.39 -17.64 10.75
N PRO A 177 1.59 -17.19 11.14
CA PRO A 177 1.84 -15.77 11.33
C PRO A 177 1.82 -15.07 9.96
N VAL A 178 1.29 -13.84 9.92
CA VAL A 178 1.26 -13.02 8.69
C VAL A 178 2.64 -12.53 8.24
N SER A 179 3.67 -12.67 9.08
CA SER A 179 5.05 -12.32 8.78
C SER A 179 6.03 -13.25 9.48
N SER A 180 7.17 -13.50 8.82
CA SER A 180 8.28 -14.29 9.36
C SER A 180 9.36 -13.43 10.03
N VAL A 181 9.07 -12.17 10.38
CA VAL A 181 10.04 -11.25 11.01
C VAL A 181 10.73 -11.84 12.26
N THR A 182 10.06 -12.67 13.07
CA THR A 182 10.70 -13.32 14.24
C THR A 182 11.59 -14.53 13.90
N LEU A 183 11.68 -14.93 12.62
CA LEU A 183 12.61 -15.93 12.06
C LEU A 183 13.83 -15.30 11.37
N VAL A 184 13.84 -13.99 11.15
CA VAL A 184 14.95 -13.29 10.50
C VAL A 184 15.54 -12.35 11.53
N ALA A 185 16.75 -12.61 12.01
CA ALA A 185 17.48 -11.60 12.76
C ALA A 185 17.65 -10.35 11.89
N SER A 186 17.57 -9.15 12.47
CA SER A 186 17.83 -7.89 11.74
C SER A 186 19.30 -7.79 11.35
N ALA A 187 19.63 -8.52 10.28
CA ALA A 187 20.89 -8.56 9.56
C ALA A 187 20.57 -8.21 8.10
N SER A 188 21.30 -7.28 7.47
CA SER A 188 22.43 -6.48 7.98
C SER A 188 22.58 -5.21 7.14
N GLU A 189 23.51 -4.33 7.53
CA GLU A 189 24.20 -3.27 6.76
C GLU A 189 23.52 -2.76 5.46
N PRO A 190 23.21 -1.45 5.33
CA PRO A 190 22.50 -0.89 4.19
C PRO A 190 23.31 -0.99 2.90
N ASN A 191 23.09 -2.06 2.14
CA ASN A 191 23.93 -2.42 1.00
C ASN A 191 23.49 -1.74 -0.30
N ALA A 192 24.47 -1.21 -1.04
CA ALA A 192 24.36 -0.62 -2.38
C ALA A 192 23.21 0.41 -2.58
N ALA A 193 23.52 1.70 -2.39
CA ALA A 193 22.66 2.78 -2.85
C ALA A 193 22.42 2.68 -4.37
N PHE A 194 21.17 2.85 -4.82
CA PHE A 194 20.77 2.74 -6.23
C PHE A 194 20.98 4.05 -7.00
N ARG A 195 22.05 4.76 -6.62
CA ARG A 195 22.20 6.19 -6.87
C ARG A 195 22.14 6.54 -8.35
N ALA A 196 21.05 7.19 -8.75
CA ALA A 196 21.09 8.08 -9.91
C ALA A 196 22.12 9.18 -9.62
N VAL A 197 23.10 9.38 -10.51
CA VAL A 197 24.16 10.39 -10.29
C VAL A 197 23.55 11.80 -10.22
N ASN A 198 22.48 12.01 -10.97
CA ASN A 198 21.74 13.26 -11.14
C ASN A 198 20.34 13.13 -10.51
N PRO A 199 19.72 14.23 -10.03
CA PRO A 199 18.36 14.20 -9.51
C PRO A 199 17.34 14.00 -10.65
N THR A 200 16.25 13.28 -10.36
CA THR A 200 15.20 12.92 -11.33
C THR A 200 13.92 13.76 -11.16
N LEU A 201 13.08 13.79 -12.19
CA LEU A 201 11.73 14.35 -12.11
C LEU A 201 10.90 13.68 -11.01
N CYS A 202 11.18 12.42 -10.67
CA CYS A 202 10.54 11.76 -9.53
C CYS A 202 10.88 12.45 -8.20
N ASP A 203 12.16 12.78 -7.98
CA ASP A 203 12.64 13.49 -6.77
C ASP A 203 11.98 14.86 -6.62
N LEU A 204 11.89 15.62 -7.73
CA LEU A 204 11.24 16.93 -7.76
C LEU A 204 9.75 16.86 -7.41
N LEU A 205 9.05 15.86 -7.92
CA LEU A 205 7.63 15.65 -7.63
C LEU A 205 7.41 15.22 -6.18
N LYS A 206 8.24 14.31 -5.65
CA LYS A 206 8.14 13.85 -4.24
C LYS A 206 8.51 14.96 -3.25
N SER A 207 9.54 15.77 -3.52
CA SER A 207 9.94 16.88 -2.64
C SER A 207 8.85 17.95 -2.55
N ARG A 208 8.13 18.19 -3.65
CA ARG A 208 6.94 19.06 -3.71
C ARG A 208 5.65 18.34 -3.31
N GLY A 209 5.72 17.22 -2.59
CA GLY A 209 4.57 16.53 -1.99
C GLY A 209 3.61 15.82 -2.95
N HIS A 210 3.94 15.70 -4.23
CA HIS A 210 3.06 15.09 -5.22
C HIS A 210 3.06 13.57 -5.12
N TYR A 211 1.87 12.99 -5.20
CA TYR A 211 1.70 11.55 -5.32
C TYR A 211 1.84 11.17 -6.79
N THR A 212 2.47 10.02 -7.06
CA THR A 212 2.65 9.51 -8.42
C THR A 212 2.26 8.04 -8.52
N THR A 213 1.80 7.64 -9.70
CA THR A 213 1.53 6.24 -10.11
C THR A 213 2.03 6.02 -11.55
N PRO A 214 2.15 4.78 -12.04
CA PRO A 214 2.60 4.52 -13.42
C PRO A 214 1.69 5.17 -14.47
N GLY A 215 2.28 5.91 -15.40
CA GLY A 215 1.56 6.65 -16.46
C GLY A 215 1.12 5.82 -17.67
N LEU A 216 1.55 4.54 -17.76
CA LEU A 216 1.46 3.71 -18.96
C LEU A 216 0.06 3.67 -19.62
N ARG A 217 -1.01 3.66 -18.82
CA ARG A 217 -2.41 3.68 -19.31
C ARG A 217 -2.75 4.93 -20.15
N PHE A 218 -2.03 6.02 -19.94
CA PHE A 218 -2.23 7.32 -20.58
C PHE A 218 -1.07 7.69 -21.51
N GLY A 219 -0.13 6.76 -21.77
CA GLY A 219 1.04 7.00 -22.62
C GLY A 219 2.11 7.91 -22.01
N SER A 220 2.16 8.01 -20.67
CA SER A 220 3.21 8.77 -19.97
C SER A 220 4.06 7.89 -19.05
N ARG A 221 5.19 8.42 -18.57
CA ARG A 221 6.01 7.77 -17.54
C ARG A 221 5.26 7.75 -16.19
N TYR A 222 4.67 8.88 -15.80
CA TYR A 222 3.94 9.04 -14.54
C TYR A 222 2.56 9.68 -14.71
N SER A 223 1.59 9.25 -13.90
CA SER A 223 0.40 10.04 -13.58
C SER A 223 0.67 10.79 -12.27
N VAL A 224 0.48 12.11 -12.25
CA VAL A 224 0.86 12.99 -11.13
C VAL A 224 -0.37 13.62 -10.48
N TYR A 225 -0.44 13.54 -9.15
CA TYR A 225 -1.60 13.93 -8.34
C TYR A 225 -1.18 14.93 -7.25
N PRO A 226 -2.03 15.92 -6.90
CA PRO A 226 -1.77 16.85 -5.80
C PRO A 226 -1.95 16.24 -4.40
N GLY A 227 -2.36 14.96 -4.33
CA GLY A 227 -2.65 14.23 -3.10
C GLY A 227 -2.97 12.76 -3.41
N ASP A 228 -3.39 12.00 -2.39
CA ASP A 228 -3.69 10.57 -2.50
C ASP A 228 -4.62 10.21 -3.69
N PRO A 229 -4.21 9.32 -4.62
CA PRO A 229 -5.02 8.91 -5.78
C PRO A 229 -6.39 8.27 -5.49
N LEU A 230 -6.69 7.89 -4.23
CA LEU A 230 -8.03 7.46 -3.80
C LEU A 230 -8.97 8.65 -3.49
N ARG A 231 -8.43 9.87 -3.42
CA ARG A 231 -9.17 11.11 -3.11
C ARG A 231 -9.06 12.16 -4.22
N PHE A 232 -7.96 12.17 -4.96
CA PHE A 232 -7.67 13.15 -6.00
C PHE A 232 -7.57 12.48 -7.38
N HIS A 233 -7.96 13.21 -8.42
CA HIS A 233 -7.60 12.87 -9.79
C HIS A 233 -6.18 13.37 -10.10
N ALA A 234 -5.54 12.77 -11.10
CA ALA A 234 -4.28 13.29 -11.62
C ALA A 234 -4.51 14.70 -12.20
N HIS A 235 -3.48 15.55 -12.14
CA HIS A 235 -3.44 16.87 -12.80
C HIS A 235 -2.54 16.81 -14.04
N PHE A 236 -1.40 16.13 -13.94
CA PHE A 236 -0.42 16.01 -15.02
C PHE A 236 -0.22 14.57 -15.47
N MET A 237 0.04 14.39 -16.76
CA MET A 237 0.70 13.21 -17.31
C MET A 237 2.14 13.58 -17.61
N ALA A 238 3.09 13.00 -16.88
CA ALA A 238 4.47 13.46 -16.84
C ALA A 238 5.46 12.49 -17.50
N ASN A 239 6.37 13.04 -18.32
CA ASN A 239 7.54 12.38 -18.89
C ASN A 239 8.82 13.09 -18.46
N GLU A 240 9.92 12.34 -18.44
CA GLU A 240 11.26 12.81 -18.14
C GLU A 240 12.17 12.52 -19.34
N TYR A 241 13.03 13.48 -19.68
CA TYR A 241 13.98 13.42 -20.80
C TYR A 241 15.34 13.97 -20.33
N TYR A 242 16.43 13.60 -21.01
CA TYR A 242 17.73 14.23 -20.76
C TYR A 242 17.75 15.67 -21.30
N TRP A 243 18.58 16.53 -20.71
CA TRP A 243 18.56 17.97 -21.02
C TRP A 243 18.86 18.30 -22.48
N GLU A 244 19.84 17.61 -23.07
CA GLU A 244 20.24 17.75 -24.48
C GLU A 244 19.55 16.70 -25.39
N GLU A 245 18.44 16.09 -24.93
CA GLU A 245 17.71 15.08 -25.71
C GLU A 245 16.89 15.73 -26.83
N GLN A 246 17.08 15.24 -28.06
CA GLN A 246 16.29 15.68 -29.21
C GLN A 246 14.90 15.02 -29.20
N ILE A 247 13.98 15.57 -28.40
CA ILE A 247 12.60 15.09 -28.31
C ILE A 247 11.90 15.26 -29.67
N PRO A 248 11.39 14.18 -30.30
CA PRO A 248 10.64 14.28 -31.55
C PRO A 248 9.36 15.10 -31.38
N ILE A 249 9.09 16.04 -32.30
CA ILE A 249 7.91 16.91 -32.22
C ILE A 249 6.58 16.12 -32.22
N LEU A 250 6.57 14.92 -32.83
CA LEU A 250 5.41 14.02 -32.81
C LEU A 250 5.14 13.41 -31.42
N ASP A 251 6.16 13.23 -30.58
CA ASP A 251 6.00 12.73 -29.20
C ASP A 251 5.49 13.84 -28.27
N ILE A 252 5.90 15.09 -28.52
CA ILE A 252 5.33 16.28 -27.86
C ILE A 252 3.84 16.43 -28.21
N VAL A 253 3.50 16.38 -29.51
CA VAL A 253 2.11 16.46 -30.00
C VAL A 253 1.28 15.25 -29.52
N GLY A 254 1.87 14.06 -29.50
CA GLY A 254 1.27 12.81 -29.04
C GLY A 254 0.97 12.83 -27.54
N GLY A 255 1.96 13.14 -26.71
CA GLY A 255 1.81 13.28 -25.26
C GLY A 255 0.80 14.39 -24.89
N GLY A 256 0.89 15.54 -25.56
CA GLY A 256 -0.09 16.62 -25.43
C GLY A 256 -1.52 16.15 -25.75
N ARG A 257 -1.72 15.44 -26.86
CA ARG A 257 -3.04 14.88 -27.26
C ARG A 257 -3.56 13.84 -26.27
N LEU A 258 -2.70 12.96 -25.76
CA LEU A 258 -3.09 11.92 -24.81
C LEU A 258 -3.47 12.52 -23.44
N ALA A 259 -2.72 13.49 -22.95
CA ALA A 259 -3.00 14.18 -21.70
C ALA A 259 -4.30 15.00 -21.78
N THR A 260 -4.49 15.82 -22.82
CA THR A 260 -5.68 16.68 -22.94
C THR A 260 -6.96 15.87 -23.16
N ALA A 261 -6.89 14.71 -23.84
CA ALA A 261 -8.02 13.80 -23.99
C ALA A 261 -8.60 13.29 -22.65
N VAL A 262 -7.79 13.22 -21.58
CA VAL A 262 -8.23 12.91 -20.21
C VAL A 262 -8.26 14.14 -19.29
N LYS A 263 -8.27 15.35 -19.86
CA LYS A 263 -8.27 16.65 -19.16
C LYS A 263 -7.10 16.79 -18.18
N LYS A 264 -5.89 16.62 -18.69
CA LYS A 264 -4.61 16.75 -17.98
C LYS A 264 -3.67 17.63 -18.80
N ALA A 265 -2.80 18.38 -18.12
CA ALA A 265 -1.63 18.95 -18.76
C ALA A 265 -0.60 17.84 -19.05
N PHE A 266 0.09 17.92 -20.19
CA PHE A 266 1.28 17.11 -20.44
C PHE A 266 2.47 17.81 -19.79
N LEU A 267 3.17 17.15 -18.87
CA LEU A 267 4.31 17.71 -18.16
C LEU A 267 5.58 17.04 -18.70
N ILE A 268 6.54 17.84 -19.13
CA ILE A 268 7.89 17.35 -19.46
C ILE A 268 8.88 17.94 -18.47
N GLY A 269 9.94 17.20 -18.13
CA GLY A 269 11.01 17.68 -17.27
C GLY A 269 12.36 17.06 -17.60
N GLY A 270 13.43 17.75 -17.21
CA GLY A 270 14.81 17.30 -17.42
C GLY A 270 15.79 18.02 -16.50
N HIS A 271 16.90 17.36 -16.18
CA HIS A 271 17.94 17.85 -15.29
C HIS A 271 18.96 18.73 -16.02
N ASP A 272 18.89 20.05 -15.83
CA ASP A 272 19.87 21.01 -16.38
C ASP A 272 21.14 21.00 -15.52
N ALA A 273 22.11 20.18 -15.92
CA ALA A 273 23.39 20.05 -15.23
C ALA A 273 24.21 21.36 -15.15
N SER A 274 23.91 22.39 -15.97
CA SER A 274 24.55 23.71 -15.86
C SER A 274 24.10 24.47 -14.60
N LYS A 275 22.94 24.11 -14.05
CA LYS A 275 22.36 24.68 -12.82
C LYS A 275 22.74 23.89 -11.55
N GLY A 276 23.62 22.90 -11.67
CA GLY A 276 24.16 22.13 -10.54
C GLY A 276 23.44 20.82 -10.26
N SER A 277 23.59 20.31 -9.03
CA SER A 277 23.12 18.99 -8.60
C SER A 277 21.82 19.01 -7.78
N ASP A 278 21.33 20.19 -7.42
CA ASP A 278 20.21 20.35 -6.49
C ASP A 278 18.86 20.27 -7.22
N LEU A 279 17.76 20.02 -6.51
CA LEU A 279 16.45 19.78 -7.15
C LEU A 279 15.96 20.94 -8.03
N ASP A 280 16.37 22.19 -7.75
CA ASP A 280 16.01 23.36 -8.56
C ASP A 280 16.77 23.45 -9.90
N SER A 281 17.72 22.55 -10.16
CA SER A 281 18.31 22.32 -11.50
C SER A 281 17.39 21.53 -12.44
N ILE A 282 16.35 20.86 -11.92
CA ILE A 282 15.34 20.21 -12.77
C ILE A 282 14.32 21.25 -13.24
N GLN A 283 14.27 21.48 -14.55
CA GLN A 283 13.28 22.34 -15.17
C GLN A 283 12.09 21.51 -15.65
N THR A 284 10.89 22.10 -15.58
CA THR A 284 9.65 21.45 -16.02
C THR A 284 8.77 22.39 -16.82
N TYR A 285 8.14 21.87 -17.88
CA TYR A 285 7.26 22.61 -18.78
C TYR A 285 5.91 21.89 -18.90
N SER A 286 4.84 22.62 -18.65
CA SER A 286 3.46 22.15 -18.87
C SER A 286 2.97 22.54 -20.27
N ILE A 287 2.47 21.56 -21.00
CA ILE A 287 2.02 21.68 -22.39
C ILE A 287 0.54 21.30 -22.44
N GLU A 288 -0.26 22.21 -22.99
CA GLU A 288 -1.70 22.03 -23.21
C GLU A 288 -2.05 22.40 -24.65
N TRP A 289 -3.13 21.84 -25.19
CA TRP A 289 -3.64 22.23 -26.50
C TRP A 289 -4.38 23.56 -26.38
N ALA A 290 -3.78 24.62 -26.91
CA ALA A 290 -4.47 25.89 -27.12
C ALA A 290 -5.57 25.69 -28.20
N ALA A 291 -6.83 25.69 -27.76
CA ALA A 291 -7.95 25.84 -28.67
C ALA A 291 -8.04 27.30 -29.13
N MET A 292 -8.19 27.49 -30.45
CA MET A 292 -8.67 28.74 -31.07
C MET A 292 -10.18 28.65 -31.29
#